data_AF-A0A821VAT0-F1
#
_entry.id   AF-A0A821VAT0-F1
#
_cell.length_a   1.000
_cell.length_b   1.000
_cell.length_c   1.000
_cell.angle_alpha   90.00
_cell.angle_beta   90.00
_cell.angle_gamma   90.00
#
_symmetry.space_group_name_H-M   'P 1'
#
loop_
_entity.id
_entity.type
_entity.pdbx_description
1 polymer ?
#
loop_
_entity_poly.entity_id
_entity_poly.type
_entity_poly.pdbx_seq_one_letter_code
_entity_poly.pdbx_strand_id
1 'polypeptide(L)'
;MSSTGHCFDIGAATQQSIQEFEKRQNKFAHDHDILLDQMDSLSDYDLLQAFDVNCSKDGVAGNGALMRLAPVPLFFYRRPELAVDYSGISGQITHGDEKAYDACRYYGALIVAAIQGEDKKKLTSNTFYDDHRE
;
A
#
# COMPACT_ATOMS: atom_id res chain seq x y z
N MET A 1 0.80 14.50 -5.23
CA MET A 1 0.71 15.20 -3.94
C MET A 1 1.59 16.43 -4.04
N SER A 2 0.99 17.62 -4.01
CA SER A 2 1.72 18.89 -4.09
C SER A 2 2.36 19.17 -2.73
N SER A 3 3.65 19.51 -2.71
CA SER A 3 4.36 19.96 -1.51
C SER A 3 4.94 21.33 -1.82
N THR A 4 4.39 22.37 -1.21
CA THR A 4 4.89 23.76 -1.25
C THR A 4 5.73 24.05 0.00
N GLY A 5 6.52 23.07 0.45
CA GLY A 5 7.42 23.19 1.62
C GLY A 5 6.78 22.87 2.98
N HIS A 6 5.49 22.53 3.03
CA HIS A 6 4.83 21.99 4.22
C HIS A 6 3.74 20.99 3.81
N CYS A 7 3.47 19.99 4.64
CA CYS A 7 2.37 19.05 4.41
C CYS A 7 1.04 19.73 4.76
N PHE A 8 0.17 19.94 3.77
CA PHE A 8 -1.06 20.73 3.95
C PHE A 8 -2.37 19.95 3.70
N ASP A 9 -2.29 18.74 3.13
CA ASP A 9 -3.46 17.95 2.72
C ASP A 9 -3.33 16.46 3.12
N ILE A 10 -2.81 16.21 4.33
CA ILE A 10 -2.76 14.86 4.88
C ILE A 10 -4.12 14.48 5.48
N GLY A 11 -4.71 13.40 4.97
CA GLY A 11 -5.93 12.84 5.53
C GLY A 11 -5.72 12.24 6.92
N ALA A 12 -6.77 12.28 7.75
CA ALA A 12 -6.71 11.78 9.14
C ALA A 12 -6.27 10.31 9.25
N ALA A 13 -6.73 9.45 8.34
CA ALA A 13 -6.34 8.04 8.29
C ALA A 13 -4.81 7.85 8.10
N THR A 14 -4.26 8.53 7.10
CA THR A 14 -2.82 8.51 6.80
C THR A 14 -2.02 9.08 7.97
N GLN A 15 -2.45 10.22 8.52
CA GLN A 15 -1.79 10.85 9.67
C GLN A 15 -1.75 9.91 10.88
N GLN A 16 -2.87 9.29 11.23
CA GLN A 16 -2.96 8.37 12.37
C GLN A 16 -2.06 7.14 12.16
N SER A 17 -2.01 6.60 10.95
CA SER A 17 -1.16 5.44 10.64
C SER A 17 0.33 5.78 10.76
N ILE A 18 0.75 6.99 10.35
CA ILE A 18 2.13 7.45 10.52
C ILE A 18 2.49 7.62 12.00
N GLN A 19 1.59 8.22 12.79
CA GLN A 19 1.80 8.37 14.24
C GLN A 19 1.91 7.02 14.95
N GLU A 20 1.13 6.03 14.51
CA GLU A 20 1.20 4.67 15.04
C GLU A 20 2.49 3.96 14.62
N PHE A 21 2.92 4.11 13.36
CA PHE A 21 4.20 3.60 12.88
C PHE A 21 5.38 4.15 13.68
N GLU A 22 5.40 5.47 13.93
CA GLU A 22 6.44 6.12 14.74
C GLU A 22 6.49 5.54 16.17
N LYS A 23 5.33 5.35 16.81
CA LYS A 23 5.27 4.73 18.14
C LYS A 23 5.79 3.30 18.14
N ARG A 24 5.42 2.49 17.14
CA ARG A 24 5.88 1.12 16.98
C ARG A 24 7.37 1.06 16.72
N GLN A 25 7.91 1.94 15.88
CA GLN A 25 9.34 2.01 15.56
C GLN A 25 10.16 2.34 16.82
N ASN A 26 9.72 3.31 17.62
CA ASN A 26 10.35 3.64 18.90
C ASN A 26 10.35 2.46 19.88
N LYS A 27 9.20 1.78 20.01
CA LYS A 27 9.07 0.60 20.87
C LYS A 27 9.95 -0.56 20.39
N PHE A 28 9.92 -0.85 19.10
CA PHE A 28 10.70 -1.94 18.51
C PHE A 28 12.20 -1.69 18.66
N ALA A 29 12.65 -0.46 18.40
CA ALA A 29 14.05 -0.06 18.59
C ALA A 29 14.50 -0.28 20.05
N HIS A 30 13.68 0.14 21.01
CA HIS A 30 13.95 -0.08 22.43
C HIS A 30 13.98 -1.57 22.81
N ASP A 31 12.98 -2.35 22.37
CA ASP A 31 12.85 -3.76 22.75
C ASP A 31 13.96 -4.66 22.16
N HIS A 32 14.62 -4.20 21.10
CA HIS A 32 15.69 -4.92 20.39
C HIS A 32 17.07 -4.27 20.51
N ASP A 33 17.25 -3.27 21.37
CA ASP A 33 18.50 -2.52 21.57
C ASP A 33 19.08 -1.93 20.27
N ILE A 34 18.21 -1.45 19.37
CA ILE A 34 18.56 -0.82 18.10
C ILE A 34 18.52 0.70 18.27
N LEU A 35 19.52 1.41 17.73
CA LEU A 35 19.46 2.87 17.67
C LEU A 35 18.38 3.30 16.67
N LEU A 36 17.52 4.27 17.05
CA LEU A 36 16.38 4.67 16.22
C LEU A 36 16.80 5.16 14.82
N ASP A 37 17.95 5.82 14.69
CA ASP A 37 18.50 6.28 13.41
C ASP A 37 19.03 5.14 12.52
N GLN A 38 19.22 3.94 13.06
CA GLN A 38 19.61 2.74 12.33
C GLN A 38 18.42 1.90 11.85
N MET A 39 17.20 2.19 12.33
CA MET A 39 16.01 1.39 12.01
C MET A 39 15.77 1.26 10.50
N ASP A 40 15.95 2.34 9.74
CA ASP A 40 15.73 2.36 8.29
C ASP A 40 16.85 1.67 7.50
N SER A 41 17.97 1.36 8.16
CA SER A 41 19.12 0.65 7.57
C SER A 41 19.20 -0.81 8.01
N LEU A 42 18.17 -1.31 8.70
CA LEU A 42 18.12 -2.69 9.19
C LEU A 42 18.09 -3.67 8.01
N SER A 43 19.03 -4.61 8.00
CA SER A 43 19.10 -5.69 7.00
C SER A 43 18.86 -7.08 7.61
N ASP A 44 18.66 -7.16 8.93
CA ASP A 44 18.35 -8.40 9.61
C ASP A 44 16.97 -8.88 9.21
N TYR A 45 16.91 -10.03 8.55
CA TYR A 45 15.67 -10.55 7.99
C TYR A 45 14.64 -10.91 9.06
N ASP A 46 15.07 -11.51 10.17
CA ASP A 46 14.16 -11.97 11.22
C ASP A 46 13.54 -10.77 11.95
N LEU A 47 14.33 -9.72 12.19
CA LEU A 47 13.83 -8.48 12.77
C LEU A 47 12.90 -7.73 11.80
N LEU A 48 13.22 -7.68 10.50
CA LEU A 48 12.34 -7.08 9.50
C LEU A 48 10.98 -7.79 9.43
N GLN A 49 10.97 -9.12 9.56
CA GLN A 49 9.72 -9.91 9.61
C GLN A 49 8.93 -9.72 10.91
N ALA A 50 9.60 -9.40 12.01
CA ALA A 50 8.95 -9.18 13.30
C ALA A 50 8.24 -7.83 13.42
N PHE A 51 8.57 -6.86 12.55
CA PHE A 51 7.99 -5.53 12.59
C PHE A 51 6.64 -5.45 11.85
N ASP A 52 5.54 -5.23 12.57
CA ASP A 52 4.23 -5.05 11.95
C ASP A 52 4.05 -3.63 11.37
N VAL A 53 4.14 -3.56 10.05
CA VAL A 53 3.95 -2.33 9.26
C VAL A 53 2.49 -1.90 9.12
N ASN A 54 1.50 -2.74 9.48
CA ASN A 54 0.09 -2.41 9.32
C ASN A 54 -0.42 -1.53 10.48
N CYS A 55 -0.24 -0.22 10.32
CA CYS A 55 -0.44 0.76 11.40
C CYS A 55 -1.84 1.42 11.38
N SER A 56 -2.71 1.02 10.45
CA SER A 56 -4.08 1.52 10.40
C SER A 56 -4.96 0.85 11.44
N LYS A 57 -5.97 1.58 11.91
CA LYS A 57 -7.13 1.00 12.60
C LYS A 57 -8.01 0.21 11.64
N ASP A 58 -8.78 -0.72 12.21
CA ASP A 58 -9.83 -1.45 11.51
C ASP A 58 -10.93 -0.51 11.00
N GLY A 59 -11.49 -0.81 9.83
CA GLY A 59 -12.64 -0.08 9.26
C GLY A 59 -12.28 1.22 8.52
N VAL A 60 -10.99 1.48 8.31
CA VAL A 60 -10.52 2.67 7.58
C VAL A 60 -10.55 2.41 6.07
N ALA A 61 -11.70 2.70 5.44
CA ALA A 61 -11.98 2.43 4.02
C ALA A 61 -11.79 3.63 3.06
N GLY A 62 -11.03 4.65 3.47
CA GLY A 62 -10.80 5.86 2.65
C GLY A 62 -9.99 5.63 1.37
N ASN A 63 -10.03 6.61 0.47
CA ASN A 63 -9.44 6.54 -0.87
C ASN A 63 -7.91 6.78 -0.88
N GLY A 64 -7.33 7.14 0.27
CA GLY A 64 -5.95 7.62 0.35
C GLY A 64 -4.92 6.56 -0.06
N ALA A 65 -5.23 5.28 0.11
CA ALA A 65 -4.47 4.16 -0.42
C ALA A 65 -4.43 4.14 -1.95
N LEU A 66 -5.60 4.21 -2.58
CA LEU A 66 -5.76 4.14 -4.02
C LEU A 66 -5.12 5.34 -4.75
N MET A 67 -5.22 6.54 -4.17
CA MET A 67 -4.69 7.78 -4.76
C MET A 67 -3.16 7.80 -4.97
N ARG A 68 -2.41 6.91 -4.29
CA ARG A 68 -0.95 6.79 -4.40
C ARG A 68 -0.51 5.47 -5.03
N LEU A 69 -1.44 4.67 -5.55
CA LEU A 69 -1.19 3.28 -5.93
C LEU A 69 -0.25 3.11 -7.12
N ALA A 70 -0.35 4.00 -8.12
CA ALA A 70 0.21 3.80 -9.46
C ALA A 70 1.66 3.25 -9.54
N PRO A 71 2.62 3.64 -8.69
CA PRO A 71 3.99 3.11 -8.75
C PRO A 71 4.07 1.58 -8.61
N VAL A 72 3.19 0.96 -7.82
CA VAL A 72 3.24 -0.48 -7.55
C VAL A 72 2.93 -1.31 -8.80
N PRO A 73 1.75 -1.20 -9.45
CA PRO A 73 1.45 -1.95 -10.66
C PRO A 73 2.35 -1.56 -11.84
N LEU A 74 2.85 -0.32 -11.89
CA LEU A 74 3.83 0.10 -12.90
C LEU A 74 5.16 -0.66 -12.76
N PHE A 75 5.63 -0.90 -11.53
CA PHE A 75 6.87 -1.63 -11.30
C PHE A 75 6.72 -3.13 -11.61
N PHE A 76 5.61 -3.73 -11.16
CA PHE A 76 5.38 -5.17 -11.26
C PHE A 76 4.61 -5.60 -12.52
N TYR A 77 4.37 -4.73 -13.51
CA TYR A 77 3.47 -5.00 -14.65
C TYR A 77 3.78 -6.27 -15.48
N ARG A 78 5.03 -6.75 -15.45
CA ARG A 78 5.45 -8.01 -16.11
C ARG A 78 5.05 -9.28 -15.33
N ARG A 79 4.59 -9.10 -14.09
CA ARG A 79 4.15 -10.13 -13.14
C ARG A 79 2.82 -9.68 -12.52
N PRO A 80 1.71 -9.78 -13.27
CA PRO A 80 0.39 -9.28 -12.85
C PRO A 80 -0.04 -9.77 -11.46
N GLU A 81 0.29 -11.01 -11.12
CA GLU A 81 0.00 -11.61 -9.81
C GLU A 81 0.64 -10.80 -8.68
N LEU A 82 1.92 -10.48 -8.82
CA LEU A 82 2.64 -9.66 -7.84
C LEU A 82 2.16 -8.22 -7.84
N ALA A 83 1.83 -7.68 -9.02
CA ALA A 83 1.32 -6.31 -9.13
C ALA A 83 0.01 -6.14 -8.35
N VAL A 84 -0.90 -7.10 -8.44
CA VAL A 84 -2.17 -7.10 -7.71
C VAL A 84 -1.93 -7.31 -6.22
N ASP A 85 -1.15 -8.31 -5.83
CA ASP A 85 -0.87 -8.61 -4.42
C ASP A 85 -0.22 -7.44 -3.70
N TYR A 86 0.86 -6.89 -4.28
CA TYR A 86 1.56 -5.75 -3.70
C TYR A 86 0.73 -4.47 -3.75
N SER A 87 -0.20 -4.33 -4.69
CA SER A 87 -1.16 -3.23 -4.69
C SER A 87 -2.04 -3.25 -3.45
N GLY A 88 -2.53 -4.44 -3.06
CA GLY A 88 -3.27 -4.62 -1.81
C GLY A 88 -2.43 -4.32 -0.58
N ILE A 89 -1.24 -4.92 -0.49
CA ILE A 89 -0.32 -4.75 0.65
C ILE A 89 0.03 -3.26 0.86
N SER A 90 0.34 -2.52 -0.21
CA SER A 90 0.64 -1.08 -0.15
C SER A 90 -0.52 -0.24 0.40
N GLY A 91 -1.77 -0.67 0.14
CA GLY A 91 -2.96 0.00 0.68
C GLY A 91 -3.16 -0.26 2.17
N GLN A 92 -2.99 -1.51 2.58
CA GLN A 92 -3.25 -2.00 3.95
C GLN A 92 -2.45 -1.24 5.02
N ILE A 93 -1.21 -0.82 4.71
CA ILE A 93 -0.30 -0.13 5.63
C ILE A 93 -0.97 1.08 6.33
N THR A 94 -1.82 1.82 5.60
CA THR A 94 -2.48 3.04 6.14
C THR A 94 -4.01 3.00 6.12
N HIS A 95 -4.61 1.93 5.59
CA HIS A 95 -6.06 1.78 5.43
C HIS A 95 -6.47 0.32 5.73
N GLY A 96 -6.82 0.07 6.99
CA GLY A 96 -7.12 -1.25 7.56
C GLY A 96 -8.57 -1.70 7.35
N ASP A 97 -9.13 -1.51 6.15
CA ASP A 97 -10.41 -2.10 5.76
C ASP A 97 -10.21 -2.91 4.48
N GLU A 98 -10.88 -4.05 4.41
CA GLU A 98 -10.86 -4.93 3.25
C GLU A 98 -11.21 -4.21 1.95
N LYS A 99 -12.20 -3.33 2.00
CA LYS A 99 -12.59 -2.52 0.83
C LYS A 99 -11.46 -1.64 0.33
N ALA A 100 -10.58 -1.15 1.21
CA ALA A 100 -9.50 -0.26 0.81
C ALA A 100 -8.40 -1.02 0.05
N TYR A 101 -7.94 -2.15 0.59
CA TYR A 101 -6.90 -2.92 -0.09
C TYR A 101 -7.43 -3.73 -1.28
N ASP A 102 -8.70 -4.16 -1.28
CA ASP A 102 -9.31 -4.79 -2.46
C ASP A 102 -9.54 -3.79 -3.59
N ALA A 103 -9.94 -2.55 -3.27
CA ALA A 103 -9.98 -1.48 -4.26
C ALA A 103 -8.60 -1.23 -4.87
N CYS A 104 -7.53 -1.34 -4.07
CA CYS A 104 -6.16 -1.24 -4.58
C CYS A 104 -5.78 -2.44 -5.47
N ARG A 105 -6.10 -3.67 -5.09
CA ARG A 105 -5.90 -4.87 -5.93
C ARG A 105 -6.58 -4.71 -7.29
N TYR A 106 -7.86 -4.36 -7.27
CA TYR A 106 -8.67 -4.18 -8.47
C TYR A 106 -8.13 -3.06 -9.36
N TYR A 107 -7.81 -1.89 -8.78
CA TYR A 107 -7.25 -0.79 -9.56
C TYR A 107 -5.84 -1.09 -10.08
N GLY A 108 -5.05 -1.87 -9.34
CA GLY A 108 -3.77 -2.40 -9.79
C GLY A 108 -3.92 -3.30 -11.02
N ALA A 109 -4.87 -4.23 -11.01
CA ALA A 109 -5.19 -5.09 -12.16
C ALA A 109 -5.57 -4.25 -13.40
N LEU A 110 -6.44 -3.24 -13.23
CA LEU A 110 -6.82 -2.33 -14.31
C LEU A 110 -5.61 -1.59 -14.91
N ILE A 111 -4.69 -1.13 -14.07
CA ILE A 111 -3.47 -0.45 -14.53
C ILE A 111 -2.59 -1.42 -15.32
N VAL A 112 -2.38 -2.64 -14.82
CA VAL A 112 -1.56 -3.67 -15.50
C VAL A 112 -2.17 -4.03 -16.86
N ALA A 113 -3.47 -4.32 -16.91
CA ALA A 113 -4.17 -4.65 -18.13
C ALA A 113 -4.09 -3.53 -19.18
N ALA A 114 -4.25 -2.27 -18.74
CA ALA A 114 -4.08 -1.10 -19.61
C ALA A 114 -2.65 -0.99 -20.17
N ILE A 115 -1.62 -1.23 -19.36
CA ILE A 115 -0.21 -1.22 -19.81
C ILE A 115 0.06 -2.36 -20.81
N GLN A 116 -0.60 -3.51 -20.64
CA GLN A 116 -0.49 -4.66 -21.53
C GLN A 116 -1.32 -4.50 -22.82
N GLY A 117 -2.01 -3.38 -22.99
CA GLY A 117 -2.71 -3.02 -24.23
C GLY A 117 -4.16 -3.48 -24.30
N GLU A 118 -4.77 -3.84 -23.16
CA GLU A 118 -6.18 -4.15 -23.13
C GLU A 118 -7.04 -2.93 -23.47
N ASP A 119 -8.09 -3.13 -24.25
CA ASP A 119 -8.93 -2.04 -24.72
C ASP A 119 -9.85 -1.52 -23.62
N LYS A 120 -10.23 -0.23 -23.74
CA LYS A 120 -11.09 0.44 -22.76
C LYS A 120 -12.41 -0.29 -22.50
N LYS A 121 -13.02 -0.95 -23.52
CA LYS A 121 -14.31 -1.62 -23.33
C LYS A 121 -14.17 -2.83 -22.43
N LYS A 122 -13.09 -3.60 -22.58
CA LYS A 122 -12.76 -4.71 -21.69
C LYS A 122 -12.41 -4.23 -20.28
N LEU A 123 -11.58 -3.20 -20.15
CA LEU A 123 -11.24 -2.60 -18.84
C LEU A 123 -12.47 -2.12 -18.06
N THR A 124 -13.49 -1.62 -18.75
CA THR A 124 -14.75 -1.16 -18.12
C THR A 124 -15.87 -2.19 -18.15
N SER A 125 -15.57 -3.45 -18.50
CA SER A 125 -16.56 -4.52 -18.56
C SER A 125 -16.95 -4.95 -17.14
N ASN A 126 -18.22 -5.31 -16.95
CA ASN A 126 -18.69 -5.94 -15.72
C ASN A 126 -18.08 -7.34 -15.49
N THR A 127 -17.48 -7.94 -16.53
CA THR A 127 -16.78 -9.23 -16.46
C THR A 127 -15.30 -9.11 -16.19
N PHE A 128 -14.73 -7.88 -16.12
CA PHE A 128 -13.28 -7.67 -16.02
C PHE A 128 -12.64 -8.49 -14.89
N TYR A 129 -13.30 -8.53 -13.73
CA TYR A 129 -12.84 -9.31 -12.59
C TYR A 129 -12.78 -10.81 -12.89
N ASP A 130 -13.86 -11.36 -13.45
CA ASP A 130 -13.93 -12.79 -13.77
C ASP A 130 -12.93 -13.18 -14.86
N ASP A 131 -12.71 -12.29 -15.83
CA ASP A 131 -11.77 -12.47 -16.94
C ASP A 131 -10.29 -12.47 -16.49
N HIS A 132 -9.99 -11.90 -15.31
CA HIS A 132 -8.63 -11.71 -14.78
C HIS A 132 -8.43 -12.29 -13.38
N ARG A 133 -9.26 -13.28 -13.01
CA ARG A 133 -9.24 -13.88 -11.67
C ARG A 133 -8.09 -14.87 -11.46
N GLU A 134 -7.52 -15.41 -12.54
CA GLU A 134 -6.40 -16.35 -12.57
C GLU A 134 -5.09 -15.67 -13.01
#